data_AF-A0A957J509-F1
#
_entry.id   AF-A0A957J509-F1
#
_cell.length_a   1.000
_cell.length_b   1.000
_cell.length_c   1.000
_cell.angle_alpha   90.00
_cell.angle_beta   90.00
_cell.angle_gamma   90.00
#
_symmetry.space_group_name_H-M   'P 1'
#
loop_
_entity.id
_entity.type
_entity.pdbx_description
1 polymer ?
#
loop_
_entity_poly.entity_id
_entity_poly.type
_entity_poly.pdbx_seq_one_letter_code
_entity_poly.pdbx_strand_id
1 'polypeptide(L)'
;YLHWNLLDCIYRQHPETGAYLYTSDADIFGDVHPGEQQLVHALAARLAELPSHRVMVAPLAIGNHVDHQLTRRAAAHCFGAALSYYEDYPYVRWEDVTARAIPATDTHWQVQVIPVSAEGVAARIAAIAAFVSQVSTFFNGRIDLETQIHAQINKSGGERIWQYHA
;
A
#
# COMPACT_ATOMS: atom_id res chain seq x y z
N TYR A 1 7.86 -0.86 16.64
CA TYR A 1 6.61 -0.67 15.88
C TYR A 1 5.97 0.62 16.38
N LEU A 2 5.20 1.30 15.52
CA LEU A 2 4.50 2.54 15.84
C LEU A 2 3.07 2.41 15.31
N HIS A 3 2.07 2.57 16.18
CA HIS A 3 0.66 2.55 15.79
C HIS A 3 0.06 3.92 16.11
N TRP A 4 -0.52 4.59 15.11
CA TRP A 4 -1.21 5.86 15.30
C TRP A 4 -2.69 5.64 15.60
N ASN A 5 -3.27 6.58 16.34
CA ASN A 5 -4.72 6.67 16.53
C ASN A 5 -5.39 7.31 15.31
N LEU A 6 -5.10 6.80 14.11
CA LEU A 6 -5.80 7.13 12.88
C LEU A 6 -6.81 6.03 12.60
N LEU A 7 -8.06 6.40 12.37
CA LEU A 7 -9.12 5.46 12.04
C LEU A 7 -8.96 4.95 10.61
N ASP A 8 -9.17 3.65 10.42
CA ASP A 8 -9.42 3.04 9.10
C ASP A 8 -10.58 3.75 8.40
N CYS A 9 -10.53 3.85 7.06
CA CYS A 9 -11.51 4.56 6.25
C CYS A 9 -12.97 4.23 6.57
N ILE A 10 -13.25 2.96 6.88
CA ILE A 10 -14.62 2.51 7.18
C ILE A 10 -15.20 3.12 8.46
N TYR A 11 -14.38 3.74 9.30
CA TYR A 11 -14.80 4.38 10.55
C TYR A 11 -14.73 5.91 10.49
N ARG A 12 -14.26 6.51 9.39
CA ARG A 12 -14.08 7.95 9.30
C ARG A 12 -15.39 8.65 8.93
N GLN A 13 -15.67 9.76 9.60
CA GLN A 13 -16.89 10.55 9.47
C GLN A 13 -16.57 11.98 9.06
N HIS A 14 -17.48 12.59 8.31
CA HIS A 14 -17.42 14.02 7.98
C HIS A 14 -17.56 14.85 9.26
N PRO A 15 -16.66 15.80 9.55
CA PRO A 15 -16.62 16.49 10.84
C PRO A 15 -17.87 17.34 11.11
N GLU A 16 -18.53 17.85 10.07
CA GLU A 16 -19.71 18.72 10.23
C GLU A 16 -21.04 17.95 10.26
N THR A 17 -21.15 16.85 9.51
CA THR A 17 -22.43 16.14 9.32
C THR A 17 -22.50 14.84 10.09
N GLY A 18 -21.37 14.30 10.55
CA GLY A 18 -21.27 12.99 11.20
C GLY A 18 -21.51 11.79 10.27
N ALA A 19 -21.76 12.03 8.97
CA ALA A 19 -21.94 10.96 8.00
C ALA A 19 -20.62 10.22 7.75
N TYR A 20 -20.67 8.90 7.57
CA TYR A 20 -19.50 8.12 7.16
C TYR A 20 -19.02 8.56 5.77
N LEU A 21 -17.70 8.67 5.62
CA LEU A 21 -17.08 9.11 4.36
C LEU A 21 -17.05 8.01 3.30
N TYR A 22 -16.92 6.76 3.72
CA TYR A 22 -16.85 5.59 2.84
C TYR A 22 -17.82 4.53 3.36
N THR A 23 -18.80 4.17 2.53
CA THR A 23 -19.93 3.31 2.94
C THR A 23 -20.05 2.03 2.12
N SER A 24 -19.18 1.87 1.12
CA SER A 24 -19.18 0.74 0.21
C SER A 24 -17.76 0.46 -0.30
N ASP A 25 -17.55 -0.73 -0.85
CA ASP A 25 -16.29 -1.07 -1.54
C ASP A 25 -15.99 -0.10 -2.69
N ALA A 26 -17.01 0.39 -3.39
CA ALA A 26 -16.85 1.38 -4.45
C ALA A 26 -16.30 2.71 -3.92
N ASP A 27 -16.69 3.11 -2.71
CA ASP A 27 -16.13 4.29 -2.05
C ASP A 27 -14.69 4.02 -1.59
N ILE A 28 -14.43 2.84 -1.01
CA ILE A 28 -13.12 2.45 -0.46
C ILE A 28 -12.05 2.30 -1.57
N PHE A 29 -12.43 1.76 -2.72
CA PHE A 29 -11.55 1.57 -3.89
C PHE A 29 -11.72 2.68 -4.94
N GLY A 30 -12.43 3.76 -4.60
CA GLY A 30 -12.67 4.93 -5.44
C GLY A 30 -11.69 6.06 -5.18
N ASP A 31 -12.14 7.29 -5.36
CA ASP A 31 -11.33 8.48 -5.10
C ASP A 31 -11.37 8.87 -3.62
N VAL A 32 -10.26 9.40 -3.11
CA VAL A 32 -10.19 9.96 -1.76
C VAL A 32 -11.23 11.08 -1.62
N HIS A 33 -12.07 10.98 -0.59
CA HIS A 33 -13.12 11.96 -0.32
C HIS A 33 -12.52 13.38 -0.18
N PRO A 34 -13.10 14.42 -0.82
CA PRO A 34 -12.53 15.78 -0.80
C PRO A 34 -12.34 16.39 0.59
N GLY A 35 -13.14 15.96 1.58
CA GLY A 35 -12.99 16.34 2.98
C GLY A 35 -11.68 15.88 3.64
N GLU A 36 -10.94 14.94 3.04
CA GLU A 36 -9.72 14.36 3.61
C GLU A 36 -8.42 14.98 3.04
N GLN A 37 -8.50 16.06 2.27
CA GLN A 37 -7.30 16.70 1.70
C GLN A 37 -6.33 17.21 2.78
N GLN A 38 -6.86 17.68 3.91
CA GLN A 38 -6.04 18.10 5.06
C GLN A 38 -5.37 16.92 5.77
N LEU A 39 -5.93 15.71 5.67
CA LEU A 39 -5.37 14.52 6.30
C LEU A 39 -4.00 14.19 5.71
N VAL A 40 -3.79 14.38 4.40
CA VAL A 40 -2.47 14.19 3.76
C VAL A 40 -1.38 15.03 4.44
N HIS A 41 -1.67 16.31 4.70
CA HIS A 41 -0.71 17.22 5.35
C HIS A 41 -0.47 16.83 6.81
N ALA A 42 -1.52 16.47 7.54
CA ALA A 42 -1.40 16.00 8.92
C ALA A 42 -0.58 14.71 9.03
N LEU A 43 -0.76 13.78 8.09
CA LEU A 43 0.03 12.56 8.02
C LEU A 43 1.48 12.84 7.64
N ALA A 44 1.73 13.72 6.67
CA ALA A 44 3.09 14.09 6.29
C ALA A 44 3.85 14.75 7.45
N ALA A 45 3.19 15.61 8.23
CA ALA A 45 3.79 16.19 9.43
C ALA A 45 4.20 15.13 10.46
N ARG A 46 3.35 14.12 10.68
CA ARG A 46 3.68 12.98 11.56
C ARG A 46 4.79 12.09 10.98
N LEU A 47 4.83 11.90 9.67
CA LEU A 47 5.91 11.14 8.99
C LEU A 47 7.26 11.84 9.14
N ALA A 48 7.28 13.17 9.17
CA ALA A 48 8.51 13.94 9.39
C ALA A 48 9.11 13.76 10.80
N GLU A 49 8.31 13.30 11.77
CA GLU A 49 8.75 13.00 13.14
C GLU A 49 9.35 11.59 13.28
N LEU A 50 9.34 10.78 12.22
CA LEU A 50 9.96 9.46 12.25
C LEU A 50 11.47 9.55 12.52
N PRO A 51 12.06 8.56 13.22
CA PRO A 51 13.50 8.56 13.47
C PRO A 51 14.30 8.54 12.16
N SER A 52 15.57 8.94 12.25
CA SER A 52 16.50 8.86 11.12
C SER A 52 16.49 7.46 10.52
N HIS A 53 16.36 7.39 9.20
CA HIS A 53 16.21 6.16 8.44
C HIS A 53 17.07 6.23 7.19
N ARG A 54 17.52 5.06 6.71
CA ARG A 54 18.29 4.95 5.47
C ARG A 54 17.39 4.87 4.24
N VAL A 55 16.23 4.24 4.38
CA VAL A 55 15.28 3.97 3.30
C VAL A 55 13.88 4.21 3.84
N MET A 56 13.05 4.87 3.04
CA MET A 56 11.61 4.96 3.26
C MET A 56 10.89 4.22 2.14
N VAL A 57 9.98 3.32 2.50
CA VAL A 57 9.15 2.57 1.54
C VAL A 57 7.69 2.73 1.92
N ALA A 58 6.85 3.13 0.96
CA ALA A 58 5.41 3.32 1.13
C ALA A 58 4.62 2.49 0.10
N PRO A 59 3.30 2.30 0.26
CA PRO A 59 2.47 1.69 -0.79
C PRO A 59 2.54 2.50 -2.09
N LEU A 60 2.59 1.80 -3.23
CA LEU A 60 2.38 2.40 -4.55
C LEU A 60 0.90 2.73 -4.79
N ALA A 61 0.00 2.31 -3.90
CA ALA A 61 -1.45 2.48 -3.98
C ALA A 61 -2.09 1.77 -5.19
N ILE A 62 -1.49 0.66 -5.62
CA ILE A 62 -2.13 -0.28 -6.53
C ILE A 62 -3.40 -0.85 -5.87
N GLY A 63 -4.47 -0.99 -6.66
CA GLY A 63 -5.80 -1.38 -6.16
C GLY A 63 -6.67 -0.20 -5.77
N ASN A 64 -6.13 1.02 -5.74
CA ASN A 64 -6.87 2.27 -5.54
C ASN A 64 -7.60 2.39 -4.19
N HIS A 65 -7.16 1.69 -3.15
CA HIS A 65 -7.71 1.84 -1.81
C HIS A 65 -7.40 3.24 -1.24
N VAL A 66 -8.41 3.96 -0.73
CA VAL A 66 -8.28 5.36 -0.28
C VAL A 66 -7.20 5.56 0.79
N ASP A 67 -7.05 4.64 1.74
CA ASP A 67 -5.98 4.72 2.76
C ASP A 67 -4.58 4.53 2.18
N HIS A 68 -4.43 3.69 1.15
CA HIS A 68 -3.15 3.53 0.46
C HIS A 68 -2.83 4.79 -0.36
N GLN A 69 -3.83 5.39 -1.00
CA GLN A 69 -3.68 6.66 -1.71
C GLN A 69 -3.26 7.79 -0.76
N LEU A 70 -3.94 7.95 0.39
CA LEU A 70 -3.59 8.94 1.42
C LEU A 70 -2.18 8.73 1.96
N THR A 71 -1.82 7.48 2.27
CA THR A 71 -0.48 7.11 2.76
C THR A 71 0.59 7.43 1.71
N ARG A 72 0.40 7.03 0.45
CA ARG A 72 1.31 7.33 -0.66
C ARG A 72 1.51 8.83 -0.82
N ARG A 73 0.42 9.61 -0.83
CA ARG A 73 0.46 11.07 -1.00
C ARG A 73 1.18 11.76 0.15
N ALA A 74 0.91 11.36 1.40
CA ALA A 74 1.55 11.92 2.58
C ALA A 74 3.06 11.61 2.60
N ALA A 75 3.43 10.36 2.29
CA ALA A 75 4.83 9.97 2.18
C ALA A 75 5.55 10.72 1.06
N ALA A 76 4.94 10.86 -0.12
CA ALA A 76 5.52 11.58 -1.24
C ALA A 76 5.72 13.07 -0.90
N HIS A 77 4.76 13.69 -0.21
CA HIS A 77 4.90 15.06 0.29
C HIS A 77 6.07 15.22 1.28
N CYS A 78 6.26 14.24 2.17
CA CYS A 78 7.29 14.30 3.20
C CYS A 78 8.71 14.00 2.68
N PHE A 79 8.85 13.02 1.79
CA PHE A 79 10.15 12.45 1.42
C PHE A 79 10.57 12.71 -0.03
N GLY A 80 9.64 13.13 -0.89
CA GLY A 80 9.93 13.46 -2.30
C GLY A 80 10.68 12.34 -3.02
N ALA A 81 11.77 12.69 -3.70
CA ALA A 81 12.59 11.78 -4.50
C ALA A 81 13.32 10.69 -3.68
N ALA A 82 13.40 10.81 -2.35
CA ALA A 82 13.98 9.78 -1.50
C ALA A 82 13.01 8.61 -1.21
N LEU A 83 11.73 8.75 -1.60
CA LEU A 83 10.71 7.74 -1.35
C LEU A 83 10.78 6.59 -2.37
N SER A 84 10.75 5.37 -1.85
CA SER A 84 10.52 4.17 -2.64
C SER A 84 9.10 3.63 -2.40
N TYR A 85 8.61 2.81 -3.31
CA TYR A 85 7.26 2.26 -3.25
C TYR A 85 7.26 0.75 -3.44
N TYR A 86 6.51 0.02 -2.61
CA TYR A 86 6.24 -1.40 -2.83
C TYR A 86 4.95 -1.61 -3.63
N GLU A 87 4.85 -2.71 -4.36
CA GLU A 87 3.60 -3.10 -5.01
C GLU A 87 2.60 -3.67 -4.01
N ASP A 88 1.39 -3.13 -4.00
CA ASP A 88 0.35 -3.51 -3.07
C ASP A 88 -0.19 -4.91 -3.38
N TYR A 89 0.20 -5.90 -2.57
CA TYR A 89 -0.34 -7.25 -2.64
C TYR A 89 -1.55 -7.38 -1.70
N PRO A 90 -2.66 -8.04 -2.11
CA PRO A 90 -2.83 -8.86 -3.33
C PRO A 90 -3.22 -8.08 -4.58
N TYR A 91 -3.48 -6.77 -4.48
CA TYR A 91 -4.07 -5.96 -5.54
C TYR A 91 -3.28 -5.98 -6.85
N VAL A 92 -1.95 -6.01 -6.80
CA VAL A 92 -1.06 -6.12 -7.97
C VAL A 92 -1.33 -7.31 -8.89
N ARG A 93 -2.08 -8.30 -8.41
CA ARG A 93 -2.50 -9.44 -9.24
C ARG A 93 -3.71 -9.16 -10.12
N TRP A 94 -4.48 -8.12 -9.81
CA TRP A 94 -5.62 -7.71 -10.62
C TRP A 94 -5.15 -7.20 -11.99
N GLU A 95 -6.00 -7.33 -13.00
CA GLU A 95 -5.65 -6.91 -14.36
C GLU A 95 -5.53 -5.38 -14.44
N ASP A 96 -4.53 -4.90 -15.19
CA ASP A 96 -4.27 -3.50 -15.53
C ASP A 96 -4.12 -2.49 -14.37
N VAL A 97 -4.02 -2.94 -13.11
CA VAL A 97 -3.95 -2.01 -11.97
C VAL A 97 -2.59 -1.32 -11.81
N THR A 98 -1.49 -1.97 -12.21
CA THR A 98 -0.16 -1.33 -12.15
C THR A 98 -0.08 -0.15 -13.11
N ALA A 99 -0.66 -0.28 -14.30
CA ALA A 99 -0.68 0.77 -15.32
C ALA A 99 -1.50 2.01 -14.88
N ARG A 100 -2.45 1.83 -13.94
CA ARG A 100 -3.19 2.95 -13.32
C ARG A 100 -2.33 3.68 -12.28
N ALA A 101 -1.47 2.97 -11.56
CA ALA A 101 -0.61 3.56 -10.52
C ALA A 101 0.66 4.20 -11.08
N ILE A 102 1.18 3.66 -12.19
CA ILE A 102 2.33 4.14 -12.96
C ILE A 102 1.96 4.10 -14.45
N PRO A 103 1.76 5.25 -15.12
CA PRO A 103 1.51 5.27 -16.55
C PRO A 103 2.67 4.63 -17.31
N ALA A 104 2.37 3.73 -18.25
CA ALA A 104 3.41 3.01 -19.02
C ALA A 104 4.34 3.94 -19.84
N THR A 105 3.90 5.16 -20.12
CA THR A 105 4.68 6.19 -20.82
C THR A 105 5.59 7.00 -19.91
N ASP A 106 5.47 6.85 -18.58
CA ASP A 106 6.24 7.64 -17.61
C ASP A 106 7.59 6.98 -17.31
N THR A 107 8.62 7.40 -18.04
CA THR A 107 9.99 6.85 -17.96
C THR A 107 10.77 7.27 -16.71
N HIS A 108 10.21 8.18 -15.91
CA HIS A 108 10.78 8.61 -14.63
C HIS A 108 10.69 7.51 -13.56
N TRP A 109 9.78 6.55 -13.74
CA TRP A 109 9.65 5.40 -12.84
C TRP A 109 10.67 4.32 -13.16
N GLN A 110 11.42 3.91 -12.13
CA GLN A 110 12.37 2.81 -12.19
C GLN A 110 11.94 1.72 -11.22
N VAL A 111 12.12 0.45 -11.63
CA VAL A 111 11.83 -0.71 -10.80
C VAL A 111 13.09 -1.48 -10.48
N GLN A 112 13.27 -1.82 -9.21
CA GLN A 112 14.26 -2.76 -8.74
C GLN A 112 13.56 -4.03 -8.27
N VAL A 113 14.03 -5.18 -8.74
CA VAL A 113 13.63 -6.49 -8.21
C VAL A 113 14.59 -6.86 -7.08
N ILE A 114 14.04 -7.09 -5.89
CA ILE A 114 14.77 -7.57 -4.72
C ILE A 114 14.54 -9.08 -4.60
N PRO A 115 15.56 -9.92 -4.84
CA PRO A 115 15.43 -11.36 -4.69
C PRO A 115 15.04 -11.73 -3.25
N VAL A 116 14.13 -12.68 -3.10
CA VAL A 116 13.70 -13.19 -1.80
C VAL A 116 14.17 -14.63 -1.68
N SER A 117 14.90 -14.95 -0.60
CA SER A 117 15.32 -16.33 -0.34
C SER A 117 14.14 -17.22 0.03
N ALA A 118 14.32 -18.54 0.01
CA ALA A 118 13.29 -19.48 0.43
C ALA A 118 12.83 -19.22 1.88
N GLU A 119 13.77 -18.91 2.77
CA GLU A 119 13.49 -18.55 4.16
C GLU A 119 12.70 -17.23 4.26
N GLY A 120 13.04 -16.24 3.42
CA GLY A 120 12.31 -14.97 3.32
C GLY A 120 10.87 -15.15 2.86
N VAL A 121 10.64 -16.03 1.87
CA VAL A 121 9.29 -16.37 1.41
C VAL A 121 8.50 -17.07 2.52
N ALA A 122 9.10 -18.02 3.22
CA ALA A 122 8.46 -18.71 4.35
C ALA A 122 8.12 -17.73 5.49
N ALA A 123 9.02 -16.80 5.82
CA ALA A 123 8.79 -15.78 6.82
C ALA A 123 7.64 -14.83 6.42
N ARG A 124 7.58 -14.43 5.14
CA ARG A 124 6.48 -13.61 4.60
C ARG A 124 5.13 -14.32 4.74
N ILE A 125 5.05 -15.59 4.34
CA ILE A 125 3.84 -16.41 4.47
C ILE A 125 3.40 -16.49 5.93
N ALA A 126 4.33 -16.77 6.85
CA ALA A 126 4.03 -16.85 8.27
C ALA A 126 3.53 -15.50 8.83
N ALA A 127 4.14 -14.38 8.42
CA ALA A 127 3.72 -13.04 8.81
C ALA A 127 2.31 -12.71 8.30
N ILE A 128 1.98 -13.02 7.04
CA ILE A 128 0.64 -12.80 6.49
C ILE A 128 -0.39 -13.67 7.24
N ALA A 129 -0.06 -14.94 7.52
CA ALA A 129 -0.94 -15.85 8.23
C ALA A 129 -1.23 -15.43 9.68
N ALA A 130 -0.37 -14.62 10.30
CA ALA A 130 -0.60 -14.08 11.64
C ALA A 130 -1.76 -13.05 11.67
N PHE A 131 -2.09 -12.42 10.54
CA PHE A 131 -3.27 -11.54 10.40
C PHE A 131 -4.52 -12.38 10.12
N VAL A 132 -4.90 -13.21 11.09
CA VAL A 132 -5.96 -14.23 10.95
C VAL A 132 -7.27 -13.68 10.38
N SER A 133 -7.68 -12.47 10.79
CA SER A 133 -8.91 -11.83 10.29
C SER A 133 -8.87 -11.47 8.80
N GLN A 134 -7.68 -11.34 8.21
CA GLN A 134 -7.48 -10.97 6.80
C GLN A 134 -7.27 -12.19 5.90
N VAL A 135 -6.94 -13.36 6.47
CA VAL A 135 -6.65 -14.56 5.66
C VAL A 135 -7.88 -14.95 4.85
N SER A 136 -9.07 -15.03 5.45
CA SER A 136 -10.30 -15.40 4.73
C SER A 136 -10.80 -14.33 3.76
N THR A 137 -10.35 -13.08 3.91
CA THR A 137 -10.70 -11.98 3.00
C THR A 137 -10.01 -12.13 1.65
N PHE A 138 -8.74 -12.57 1.65
CA PHE A 138 -7.91 -12.58 0.45
C PHE A 138 -7.49 -13.97 -0.03
N PHE A 139 -7.66 -15.00 0.80
CA PHE A 139 -7.21 -16.35 0.53
C PHE A 139 -8.24 -17.38 0.98
N ASN A 140 -8.34 -18.48 0.23
CA ASN A 140 -9.10 -19.66 0.61
C ASN A 140 -8.27 -20.56 1.56
N GLY A 141 -7.87 -19.99 2.69
CA GLY A 141 -7.08 -20.66 3.72
C GLY A 141 -5.57 -20.72 3.43
N ARG A 142 -4.86 -21.50 4.27
CA ARG A 142 -3.39 -21.48 4.34
C ARG A 142 -2.71 -21.98 3.06
N ILE A 143 -3.22 -23.06 2.46
CA ILE A 143 -2.65 -23.64 1.24
C ILE A 143 -2.75 -22.66 0.07
N ASP A 144 -3.89 -21.97 -0.05
CA ASP A 144 -4.09 -20.94 -1.07
C ASP A 144 -3.15 -19.75 -0.87
N LEU A 145 -3.01 -19.25 0.38
CA LEU A 145 -2.02 -18.23 0.72
C LEU A 145 -0.60 -18.62 0.25
N GLU A 146 -0.14 -19.81 0.62
CA GLU A 146 1.20 -20.29 0.24
C GLU A 146 1.36 -20.35 -1.29
N THR A 147 0.38 -20.97 -1.97
CA THR A 147 0.37 -21.11 -3.42
C THR A 147 0.46 -19.76 -4.12
N GLN A 148 -0.34 -18.79 -3.66
CA GLN A 148 -0.40 -17.48 -4.31
C GLN A 148 0.85 -16.63 -4.05
N ILE A 149 1.46 -16.70 -2.86
CA ILE A 149 2.72 -16.00 -2.58
C ILE A 149 3.87 -16.59 -3.41
N HIS A 150 3.97 -17.91 -3.51
CA HIS A 150 4.96 -18.55 -4.38
C HIS A 150 4.76 -18.18 -5.85
N ALA A 151 3.52 -18.22 -6.35
CA ALA A 151 3.21 -17.82 -7.72
C ALA A 151 3.58 -16.36 -7.99
N GLN A 152 3.30 -15.45 -7.05
CA GLN A 152 3.66 -14.04 -7.18
C GLN A 152 5.17 -13.85 -7.23
N ILE A 153 5.93 -14.40 -6.28
CA ILE A 153 7.39 -14.28 -6.24
C ILE A 153 8.03 -14.86 -7.50
N ASN A 154 7.54 -16.01 -7.99
CA ASN A 154 8.01 -16.60 -9.24
C ASN A 154 7.72 -15.71 -10.46
N LYS A 155 6.53 -15.09 -10.49
CA LYS A 155 6.13 -14.18 -11.58
C LYS A 155 6.98 -12.91 -11.61
N SER A 156 7.30 -12.33 -10.47
CA SER A 156 8.05 -11.06 -10.37
C SER A 156 9.57 -11.25 -10.23
N GLY A 157 10.05 -12.46 -9.94
CA GLY A 157 11.46 -12.75 -9.64
C GLY A 157 11.93 -12.30 -8.25
N GLY A 158 11.01 -11.82 -7.40
CA GLY A 158 11.30 -11.20 -6.10
C GLY A 158 10.26 -10.14 -5.72
N GLU A 159 10.55 -9.28 -4.74
CA GLU A 159 9.74 -8.09 -4.48
C GLU A 159 10.12 -6.98 -5.44
N ARG A 160 9.14 -6.23 -5.95
CA ARG A 160 9.40 -5.05 -6.80
C ARG A 160 9.28 -3.78 -5.98
N ILE A 161 10.36 -2.99 -6.00
CA ILE A 161 10.42 -1.66 -5.38
C ILE A 161 10.57 -0.63 -6.49
N TRP A 162 9.70 0.35 -6.48
CA TRP A 162 9.63 1.43 -7.47
C TRP A 162 10.19 2.73 -6.89
N GLN A 163 10.85 3.52 -7.73
CA GLN A 163 11.32 4.87 -7.39
C GLN A 163 10.97 5.83 -8.53
N TYR A 164 10.62 7.06 -8.16
CA TYR A 164 10.36 8.13 -9.12
C TYR A 164 11.55 9.07 -9.18
N HIS A 165 12.15 9.22 -10.36
CA HIS A 165 13.27 10.11 -10.63
C HIS A 165 12.77 11.30 -11.45
N ALA A 166 12.63 12.45 -10.80
CA ALA A 166 12.27 13.71 -11.46
C ALA A 166 13.39 14.22 -12.39
#